data_AF-A0A2N0QL56-F1
#
_entry.id   AF-A0A2N0QL56-F1
#
_cell.length_a   1.000
_cell.length_b   1.000
_cell.length_c   1.000
_cell.angle_alpha   90.00
_cell.angle_beta   90.00
_cell.angle_gamma   90.00
#
_symmetry.space_group_name_H-M   'P 1'
#
loop_
_entity.id
_entity.type
_entity.pdbx_description
1 polymer ?
#
loop_
_entity_poly.entity_id
_entity_poly.type
_entity_poly.pdbx_seq_one_letter_code
_entity_poly.pdbx_strand_id
1 'polypeptide(L)' 'APKVGGGLTSILSATELPVAVLVSVVVLHESLSILQIVGIVFVLSGMILPTVIAQKKNSNLPDI' A
#
# COMPACT_ATOMS: atom_id res chain seq x y z
N ALA A 1 -1.62 -14.43 -16.50
CA ALA A 1 -1.77 -13.31 -15.53
C ALA A 1 -1.47 -13.82 -14.12
N PRO A 2 -0.90 -13.01 -13.23
CA PRO A 2 -0.65 -13.39 -11.83
C PRO A 2 -1.92 -13.93 -11.15
N LYS A 3 -1.82 -14.89 -10.22
CA LYS A 3 -2.97 -15.45 -9.49
C LYS A 3 -3.53 -14.51 -8.40
N VAL A 4 -3.30 -13.22 -8.54
CA VAL A 4 -3.80 -12.18 -7.63
C VAL A 4 -4.81 -11.34 -8.41
N GLY A 5 -6.02 -11.15 -7.87
CA GLY A 5 -7.11 -10.47 -8.58
C GLY A 5 -6.74 -9.04 -9.02
N GLY A 6 -7.48 -8.47 -9.97
CA GLY A 6 -7.15 -7.16 -10.59
C GLY A 6 -6.99 -5.99 -9.60
N GLY A 7 -7.66 -6.03 -8.45
CA GLY A 7 -7.46 -5.05 -7.39
C GLY A 7 -6.07 -5.14 -6.75
N LEU A 8 -5.58 -6.35 -6.48
CA LEU A 8 -4.26 -6.58 -5.91
C LEU A 8 -3.15 -6.18 -6.88
N THR A 9 -3.32 -6.45 -8.18
CA THR A 9 -2.34 -6.01 -9.20
C THR A 9 -2.22 -4.48 -9.26
N SER A 10 -3.33 -3.75 -9.13
CA SER A 10 -3.30 -2.28 -9.11
C SER A 10 -2.64 -1.72 -7.86
N ILE A 11 -2.86 -2.35 -6.70
CA ILE A 11 -2.20 -1.97 -5.45
C ILE A 11 -0.68 -2.21 -5.57
N LEU A 12 -0.29 -3.40 -6.03
CA LEU A 12 1.12 -3.75 -6.25
C LEU A 12 1.83 -2.75 -7.18
N SER A 13 1.18 -2.33 -8.27
CA SER A 13 1.73 -1.32 -9.18
C SER A 13 1.86 0.05 -8.51
N ALA A 14 0.88 0.48 -7.71
CA ALA A 14 0.93 1.76 -7.02
C ALA A 14 1.95 1.77 -5.86
N THR A 15 2.24 0.61 -5.25
CA THR A 15 3.23 0.47 -4.17
C THR A 15 4.68 0.57 -4.62
N GLU A 16 4.95 0.54 -5.93
CA GLU A 16 6.30 0.62 -6.50
C GLU A 16 7.02 1.92 -6.09
N LEU A 17 6.36 3.07 -6.25
CA LEU A 17 6.96 4.38 -5.97
C LEU A 17 7.23 4.61 -4.47
N PRO A 18 6.29 4.38 -3.53
CA PRO A 18 6.56 4.54 -2.11
C PRO A 18 7.67 3.62 -1.60
N VAL A 19 7.69 2.36 -2.05
CA VAL A 19 8.72 1.38 -1.67
C VAL A 19 10.07 1.78 -2.23
N ALA A 20 10.15 2.26 -3.48
CA ALA A 20 11.40 2.75 -4.06
C ALA A 20 12.00 3.90 -3.24
N VAL A 21 11.16 4.85 -2.78
CA VAL A 21 11.61 5.96 -1.92
C VAL A 21 12.11 5.43 -0.57
N LEU A 22 11.40 4.51 0.07
CA LEU A 22 11.82 3.87 1.31
C LEU A 22 13.19 3.17 1.18
N VAL A 23 13.36 2.38 0.12
CA VAL A 23 14.62 1.65 -0.15
C VAL A 23 15.75 2.63 -0.44
N SER A 24 15.49 3.67 -1.24
CA SER A 24 16.47 4.72 -1.53
C SER A 24 17.02 5.35 -0.26
N VAL A 25 16.15 5.69 0.69
CA VAL A 25 16.55 6.29 1.97
C VAL A 25 17.35 5.31 2.82
N VAL A 26 16.88 4.07 2.93
CA VAL A 26 17.57 3.04 3.73
C VAL A 26 18.98 2.77 3.19
N VAL A 27 19.16 2.79 1.86
CA VAL A 27 20.45 2.56 1.22
C VAL A 27 21.35 3.79 1.27
N LEU A 28 20.83 4.99 0.92
CA LEU A 28 21.62 6.22 0.87
C LEU A 28 21.87 6.84 2.26
N HIS A 29 21.20 6.37 3.31
CA HIS A 29 21.28 6.90 4.68
C HIS A 29 21.00 8.42 4.77
N GLU A 30 20.25 8.95 3.79
CA GLU A 30 19.89 10.36 3.76
C GLU A 30 18.77 10.68 4.76
N SER A 31 18.83 11.88 5.33
CA SER A 31 17.82 12.35 6.26
C SER A 31 16.50 12.63 5.54
N LEU A 32 15.47 11.87 5.87
CA LEU A 32 14.11 12.18 5.44
C LEU A 32 13.57 13.41 6.16
N SER A 33 12.97 14.31 5.38
CA SER A 33 12.16 15.38 5.97
C SER A 33 10.91 14.79 6.62
N ILE A 34 10.48 15.37 7.74
CA ILE A 34 9.24 15.02 8.44
C ILE A 34 8.05 15.05 7.46
N LEU A 35 8.03 16.01 6.51
CA LEU A 35 6.98 16.13 5.52
C LEU A 35 6.93 14.94 4.54
N GLN A 36 8.10 14.39 4.15
CA GLN A 36 8.19 13.20 3.31
C GLN A 36 7.65 11.97 4.04
N ILE A 37 8.00 11.81 5.32
CA ILE A 37 7.51 10.70 6.14
C ILE A 37 5.98 10.77 6.27
N VAL A 38 5.44 11.95 6.56
CA VAL A 38 3.99 12.17 6.64
C VAL A 38 3.32 11.84 5.30
N GLY A 39 3.91 12.26 4.17
CA GLY A 39 3.43 11.94 2.84
C GLY A 39 3.41 10.44 2.54
N ILE A 40 4.47 9.72 2.90
CA ILE A 40 4.56 8.26 2.73
C ILE A 40 3.46 7.56 3.54
N VAL A 41 3.31 7.93 4.82
CA VAL A 41 2.27 7.35 5.70
C VAL A 41 0.87 7.62 5.14
N PHE A 42 0.62 8.82 4.62
CA PHE A 42 -0.68 9.19 4.04
C PHE A 42 -1.01 8.36 2.79
N VAL A 43 -0.04 8.22 1.88
CA VAL A 43 -0.19 7.41 0.66
C VAL A 43 -0.42 5.93 1.00
N LEU A 44 0.39 5.36 1.89
CA LEU A 44 0.23 3.97 2.33
C LEU A 44 -1.14 3.73 2.98
N SER A 45 -1.60 4.66 3.82
CA SER A 45 -2.93 4.58 4.46
C SER A 45 -4.06 4.58 3.42
N GLY A 46 -3.97 5.46 2.41
CA GLY A 46 -4.94 5.52 1.32
C GLY A 46 -4.98 4.24 0.47
N MET A 47 -3.85 3.55 0.31
CA MET A 47 -3.76 2.26 -0.38
C MET A 47 -4.31 1.09 0.45
N ILE A 48 -4.11 1.10 1.76
CA ILE A 48 -4.54 0.01 2.66
C ILE A 48 -6.05 0.05 2.89
N LEU A 49 -6.64 1.25 2.99
CA LEU A 49 -8.06 1.46 3.28
C LEU A 49 -9.03 0.66 2.39
N PRO A 50 -8.96 0.70 1.04
CA PRO A 50 -9.87 -0.08 0.18
C PRO A 50 -9.71 -1.59 0.37
N THR A 51 -8.50 -2.06 0.64
CA THR A 51 -8.21 -3.48 0.91
C THR A 51 -8.87 -3.94 2.21
N VAL A 52 -8.72 -3.16 3.28
CA VAL A 52 -9.31 -3.48 4.60
C VAL A 52 -10.84 -3.45 4.54
N ILE A 53 -11.43 -2.47 3.86
CA ILE A 53 -12.88 -2.38 3.66
C ILE A 53 -13.39 -3.59 2.85
N ALA A 54 -12.70 -3.95 1.76
CA ALA A 54 -13.07 -5.10 0.94
C ALA A 54 -13.00 -6.42 1.73
N GLN A 55 -11.97 -6.62 2.56
CA GLN A 55 -11.84 -7.81 3.41
C GLN A 55 -12.94 -7.88 4.47
N LYS A 56 -13.25 -6.75 5.15
CA LYS A 56 -14.32 -6.70 6.16
C LYS A 56 -15.69 -7.04 5.57
N LYS A 57 -15.95 -6.67 4.32
CA LYS A 57 -17.18 -7.04 3.58
C LYS A 57 -17.24 -8.54 3.30
N ASN A 58 -16.12 -9.19 2.99
CA ASN A 58 -16.08 -10.63 2.68
C ASN A 58 -16.24 -11.53 3.92
N SER A 59 -15.95 -11.02 5.12
CA SER A 59 -16.15 -11.74 6.39
C SER A 59 -17.58 -11.65 6.96
N ASN A 60 -18.49 -10.90 6.32
CA ASN A 60 -19.88 -10.71 6.79
C ASN A 60 -20.92 -11.37 5.87
N LEU A 61 -20.51 -12.23 4.93
CA LEU A 61 -21.46 -13.08 4.22
C LEU A 61 -21.67 -14.35 5.07
N PRO A 62 -22.89 -14.65 5.56
CA PRO A 62 -23.19 -15.97 6.08
C PRO A 62 -23.07 -16.99 4.94
N ASP A 63 -22.35 -18.07 5.19
CA ASP A 63 -22.26 -19.23 4.30
C ASP A 63 -23.69 -19.78 4.10
N ILE A 64 -24.25 -19.58 2.90
CA ILE A 64 -25.49 -20.22 2.43
C ILE A 64 -25.14 -21.41 1.55
#